data_AF-A0A6V8LD98-F1
#
_entry.id   AF-A0A6V8LD98-F1
#
_cell.length_a   1.000
_cell.length_b   1.000
_cell.length_c   1.000
_cell.angle_alpha   90.00
_cell.angle_beta   90.00
_cell.angle_gamma   90.00
#
_symmetry.space_group_name_H-M   'P 1'
#
loop_
_entity.id
_entity.type
_entity.pdbx_description
1 polymer ?
#
loop_
_entity_poly.entity_id
_entity_poly.type
_entity_poly.pdbx_seq_one_letter_code
_entity_poly.pdbx_strand_id
1 'polypeptide(L)'
;MTPAELTTLEQRLSAERLAPYRIAVGGDVHQAVKLYEWNADASAAFWATLGHVEILLRNAMHDQLTLWSISDHNEPLWYLDPGQLLTVEARQDIANARRRATRTGQSETPGRVVAELTLGFWRFLLAGRSTTARSWTCTSPH
;
A
#
# COMPACT_ATOMS: atom_id res chain seq x y z
N MET A 1 28.19 -18.72 12.21
CA MET A 1 27.16 -18.94 13.23
C MET A 1 27.51 -20.19 14.02
N THR A 2 27.53 -20.11 15.34
CA THR A 2 27.84 -21.25 16.22
C THR A 2 26.61 -22.17 16.37
N PRO A 3 26.80 -23.44 16.76
CA PRO A 3 25.67 -24.36 17.02
C PRO A 3 24.69 -23.85 18.09
N ALA A 4 25.18 -23.10 19.07
CA ALA A 4 24.35 -22.50 20.13
C ALA A 4 23.46 -21.36 19.60
N GLU A 5 23.98 -20.55 18.67
CA GLU A 5 23.21 -19.48 17.99
C GLU A 5 22.12 -20.06 17.10
N LEU A 6 22.43 -21.12 16.33
CA LEU A 6 21.45 -21.82 15.49
C LEU A 6 20.30 -22.40 16.33
N THR A 7 20.63 -23.06 17.44
CA THR A 7 19.64 -23.62 18.36
C THR A 7 18.74 -22.53 18.94
N THR A 8 19.32 -21.36 19.27
CA THR A 8 18.55 -20.22 19.77
C THR A 8 17.63 -19.64 18.69
N LEU A 9 18.11 -19.53 17.45
CA LEU A 9 17.33 -19.08 16.30
C LEU A 9 16.16 -20.02 16.00
N GLU A 10 16.37 -21.34 16.06
CA GLU A 10 15.31 -22.33 15.90
C GLU A 10 14.26 -22.32 17.04
N GLN A 11 14.66 -21.95 18.25
CA GLN A 11 13.73 -21.83 19.38
C GLN A 11 12.95 -20.51 19.34
N ARG A 12 13.54 -19.45 18.78
CA ARG A 12 12.94 -18.11 18.72
C ARG A 12 12.14 -17.86 17.45
N LEU A 13 12.53 -18.46 16.33
CA LEU A 13 11.70 -18.58 15.13
C LEU A 13 10.82 -19.81 15.30
N SER A 14 9.50 -19.70 15.15
CA SER A 14 8.66 -20.89 15.25
C SER A 14 9.11 -21.96 14.25
N ALA A 15 9.12 -23.23 14.66
CA ALA A 15 9.51 -24.35 13.80
C ALA A 15 8.75 -24.35 12.47
N GLU A 16 7.49 -23.90 12.49
CA GLU A 16 6.64 -23.69 11.31
C GLU A 16 7.21 -22.70 10.30
N ARG A 17 7.86 -21.62 10.76
CA ARG A 17 8.49 -20.64 9.86
C ARG A 17 9.75 -21.19 9.20
N LEU A 18 10.49 -22.05 9.89
CA LEU A 18 11.72 -22.65 9.35
C LEU A 18 11.47 -23.91 8.51
N ALA A 19 10.33 -24.57 8.70
CA ALA A 19 9.99 -25.83 8.04
C ALA A 19 10.09 -25.79 6.50
N PRO A 20 9.58 -24.77 5.79
CA PRO A 20 9.73 -24.68 4.33
C PRO A 20 11.20 -24.64 3.89
N TYR A 21 12.05 -23.96 4.66
CA TYR A 21 13.49 -23.83 4.37
C TYR A 21 14.24 -25.12 4.69
N ARG A 22 13.91 -25.83 5.78
CA ARG A 22 14.48 -27.15 6.08
C ARG A 22 14.17 -28.16 4.99
N ILE A 23 12.93 -28.20 4.50
CA ILE A 23 12.53 -29.09 3.41
C ILE A 23 13.33 -28.77 2.14
N ALA A 24 13.48 -27.48 1.82
CA ALA A 24 14.19 -27.04 0.61
C ALA A 24 15.68 -27.42 0.57
N VAL A 25 16.32 -27.59 1.73
CA VAL A 25 17.76 -27.91 1.84
C VAL A 25 18.04 -29.34 2.32
N GLY A 26 17.02 -30.21 2.37
CA GLY A 26 17.20 -31.62 2.76
C GLY A 26 17.44 -31.84 4.26
N GLY A 27 16.96 -30.93 5.12
CA GLY A 27 17.01 -31.07 6.58
C GLY A 27 18.25 -30.48 7.27
N ASP A 28 19.22 -29.96 6.50
CA ASP A 28 20.37 -29.26 7.07
C ASP A 28 19.94 -27.93 7.72
N VAL A 29 20.08 -27.87 9.05
CA VAL A 29 19.73 -26.71 9.88
C VAL A 29 20.48 -25.45 9.47
N HIS A 30 21.79 -25.56 9.27
CA HIS A 30 22.63 -24.41 8.98
C HIS A 30 22.28 -23.83 7.60
N GLN A 31 22.06 -24.70 6.60
CA GLN A 31 21.61 -24.25 5.28
C GLN A 31 20.19 -23.66 5.31
N ALA A 32 19.29 -24.21 6.13
CA ALA A 32 17.93 -23.71 6.26
C ALA A 32 17.88 -22.30 6.86
N VAL A 33 18.67 -22.06 7.93
CA VAL A 33 18.80 -20.73 8.53
C VAL A 33 19.41 -19.74 7.53
N LYS A 34 20.47 -20.13 6.81
CA LYS A 34 21.09 -19.28 5.79
C LYS A 34 20.12 -18.90 4.67
N LEU A 35 19.28 -19.84 4.21
CA LEU A 35 18.27 -19.57 3.18
C LEU A 35 17.15 -18.66 3.72
N TYR A 36 16.76 -18.84 4.98
CA TYR A 36 15.80 -17.96 5.66
C TYR A 36 16.34 -16.52 5.77
N GLU A 37 17.59 -16.34 6.20
CA GLU A 37 18.26 -15.04 6.28
C GLU A 37 18.32 -14.37 4.90
N TRP A 38 18.74 -15.11 3.88
CA TRP A 38 18.76 -14.59 2.51
C TRP A 38 17.37 -14.15 2.02
N ASN A 39 16.32 -14.94 2.33
CA ASN A 39 14.95 -14.56 2.00
C ASN A 39 14.51 -13.30 2.77
N ALA A 40 14.92 -13.16 4.03
CA ALA A 40 14.62 -11.98 4.83
C ALA A 40 15.32 -10.74 4.26
N ASP A 41 16.59 -10.85 3.86
CA ASP A 41 17.36 -9.77 3.23
C ASP A 41 16.75 -9.35 1.88
N ALA A 42 16.40 -10.33 1.04
CA ALA A 42 15.71 -10.07 -0.21
C ALA A 42 14.38 -9.35 0.03
N SER A 43 13.58 -9.83 0.99
CA SER A 43 12.32 -9.20 1.38
C SER A 43 12.53 -7.77 1.88
N ALA A 44 13.56 -7.52 2.69
CA ALA A 44 13.89 -6.19 3.19
C ALA A 44 14.25 -5.22 2.06
N ALA A 45 15.03 -5.67 1.07
CA ALA A 45 15.34 -4.87 -0.12
C ALA A 45 14.09 -4.54 -0.95
N PHE A 46 13.16 -5.51 -1.08
CA PHE A 46 11.86 -5.27 -1.71
C PHE A 46 11.03 -4.22 -0.95
N TRP A 47 10.99 -4.27 0.39
CA TRP A 47 10.26 -3.30 1.20
C TRP A 47 10.76 -1.87 1.01
N ALA A 48 12.08 -1.68 0.92
CA ALA A 48 12.65 -0.35 0.64
C ALA A 48 12.21 0.18 -0.73
N THR A 49 12.27 -0.67 -1.75
CA THR A 49 11.84 -0.32 -3.11
C THR A 49 10.34 0.00 -3.17
N LEU A 50 9.53 -0.83 -2.51
CA LEU A 50 8.08 -0.63 -2.42
C LEU A 50 7.72 0.69 -1.73
N GLY A 51 8.44 1.04 -0.66
CA GLY A 51 8.28 2.32 0.02
C GLY A 51 8.52 3.51 -0.92
N HIS A 52 9.57 3.48 -1.73
CA HIS A 52 9.80 4.53 -2.73
C HIS A 52 8.68 4.61 -3.77
N VAL A 53 8.24 3.47 -4.29
CA VAL A 53 7.14 3.41 -5.27
C VAL A 53 5.85 3.99 -4.67
N GLU A 54 5.53 3.66 -3.43
CA GLU A 54 4.35 4.19 -2.74
C GLU A 54 4.40 5.72 -2.60
N ILE A 55 5.56 6.27 -2.23
CA ILE A 55 5.76 7.72 -2.12
C ILE A 55 5.62 8.42 -3.48
N LEU A 56 6.21 7.86 -4.53
CA LEU A 56 6.13 8.44 -5.86
C LEU A 56 4.71 8.38 -6.41
N LEU A 57 4.04 7.23 -6.26
CA LEU A 57 2.67 7.02 -6.72
C LEU A 57 1.70 7.98 -6.02
N ARG A 58 1.73 8.05 -4.67
CA ARG A 58 0.80 8.92 -3.93
C ARG A 58 0.98 10.39 -4.28
N ASN A 59 2.22 10.84 -4.48
CA ASN A 59 2.51 12.23 -4.84
C ASN A 59 1.99 12.53 -6.25
N ALA A 60 2.31 11.68 -7.23
CA ALA A 60 1.84 11.84 -8.60
C ALA A 60 0.30 11.83 -8.67
N MET A 61 -0.35 10.92 -7.94
CA MET A 61 -1.82 10.85 -7.86
C MET A 61 -2.40 12.09 -7.20
N HIS A 62 -1.81 12.55 -6.09
CA HIS A 62 -2.25 13.76 -5.41
C HIS A 62 -2.21 14.97 -6.35
N ASP A 63 -1.11 15.15 -7.08
CA ASP A 63 -0.95 16.27 -8.01
C ASP A 63 -2.02 16.25 -9.10
N GLN A 64 -2.23 15.09 -9.74
CA GLN A 64 -3.23 14.96 -10.81
C GLN A 64 -4.67 15.14 -10.29
N LEU A 65 -4.99 14.58 -9.12
CA LEU A 65 -6.33 14.73 -8.53
C LEU A 65 -6.59 16.15 -8.07
N THR A 66 -5.59 16.85 -7.52
CA THR A 66 -5.72 18.26 -7.17
C THR A 66 -5.97 19.11 -8.42
N LEU A 67 -5.20 18.90 -9.50
CA LEU A 67 -5.44 19.63 -10.76
C LEU A 67 -6.85 19.38 -11.31
N TRP A 68 -7.28 18.12 -11.37
CA TRP A 68 -8.63 17.76 -11.78
C TRP A 68 -9.71 18.42 -10.92
N SER A 69 -9.56 18.35 -9.59
CA SER A 69 -10.54 18.89 -8.65
C SER A 69 -10.64 20.42 -8.70
N ILE A 70 -9.52 21.11 -8.94
CA ILE A 70 -9.51 22.56 -9.17
C ILE A 70 -10.24 22.89 -10.48
N SER A 71 -9.89 22.18 -11.57
CA SER A 71 -10.49 22.38 -12.89
C SER A 71 -12.00 22.22 -12.88
N ASP A 72 -12.49 21.12 -12.31
CA ASP A 72 -13.88 20.71 -12.50
C ASP A 72 -14.80 21.21 -11.37
N HIS A 73 -14.23 21.52 -10.20
CA HIS A 73 -14.99 21.82 -8.99
C HIS A 73 -14.52 23.05 -8.21
N ASN A 74 -13.44 23.72 -8.64
CA ASN A 74 -12.83 24.84 -7.92
C ASN A 74 -12.51 24.51 -6.44
N GLU A 75 -12.16 23.25 -6.18
CA GLU A 75 -11.82 22.73 -4.85
C GLU A 75 -10.44 22.07 -4.92
N PRO A 76 -9.38 22.64 -4.31
CA PRO A 76 -8.04 22.04 -4.33
C PRO A 76 -7.92 20.73 -3.54
N LEU A 77 -8.81 20.49 -2.58
CA LEU A 77 -8.81 19.33 -1.71
C LEU A 77 -9.69 18.22 -2.31
N TRP A 78 -9.17 17.52 -3.32
CA TRP A 78 -9.88 16.42 -4.01
C TRP A 78 -10.46 15.38 -3.05
N TYR A 79 -9.82 15.17 -1.90
CA TYR A 79 -10.22 14.19 -0.88
C TYR A 79 -11.45 14.64 -0.06
N LEU A 80 -11.95 15.86 -0.26
CA LEU A 80 -13.29 16.28 0.18
C LEU A 80 -14.40 15.72 -0.71
N ASP A 81 -14.03 15.01 -1.78
CA ASP A 81 -14.93 14.33 -2.70
C ASP A 81 -15.95 15.25 -3.39
N PRO A 82 -15.54 16.41 -3.96
CA PRO A 82 -16.46 17.36 -4.57
C PRO A 82 -17.25 16.76 -5.74
N GLY A 83 -16.65 15.81 -6.47
CA GLY A 83 -17.31 15.08 -7.56
C GLY A 83 -18.10 13.84 -7.13
N GLN A 84 -18.15 13.52 -5.83
CA GLN A 84 -18.80 12.32 -5.28
C GLN A 84 -18.34 11.00 -5.93
N LEU A 85 -17.07 10.94 -6.33
CA LEU A 85 -16.48 9.82 -7.07
C LEU A 85 -15.91 8.73 -6.15
N LEU A 86 -15.73 9.02 -4.86
CA LEU A 86 -15.16 8.06 -3.93
C LEU A 86 -16.18 7.01 -3.48
N THR A 87 -15.72 5.78 -3.29
CA THR A 87 -16.53 4.73 -2.67
C THR A 87 -16.70 4.99 -1.17
N VAL A 88 -17.60 4.25 -0.51
CA VAL A 88 -17.79 4.35 0.95
C VAL A 88 -16.49 4.01 1.68
N GLU A 89 -15.78 2.98 1.24
CA GLU A 89 -14.51 2.54 1.80
C GLU A 89 -13.42 3.61 1.63
N ALA A 90 -13.31 4.21 0.44
CA ALA A 90 -12.36 5.28 0.19
C ALA A 90 -12.62 6.51 1.07
N ARG A 91 -13.89 6.87 1.29
CA ARG A 91 -14.25 7.95 2.23
C ARG A 91 -13.89 7.59 3.67
N GLN A 92 -14.11 6.34 4.09
CA GLN A 92 -13.73 5.86 5.42
C GLN A 92 -12.20 5.95 5.62
N ASP A 93 -11.42 5.53 4.63
CA ASP A 93 -9.97 5.59 4.66
C ASP A 93 -9.46 7.03 4.74
N ILE A 94 -10.04 7.95 3.97
CA ILE A 94 -9.71 9.38 4.04
C ILE A 94 -10.09 9.96 5.41
N ALA A 95 -11.26 9.63 5.95
CA ALA A 95 -11.65 10.08 7.29
C ALA A 95 -10.66 9.58 8.37
N ASN A 96 -10.20 8.33 8.25
CA ASN A 96 -9.17 7.77 9.14
C ASN A 96 -7.83 8.51 8.97
N ALA A 97 -7.42 8.77 7.72
CA ALA A 97 -6.19 9.49 7.40
C ALA A 97 -6.19 10.92 7.95
N ARG A 98 -7.30 11.65 7.80
CA ARG A 98 -7.48 13.00 8.37
C ARG A 98 -7.38 12.99 9.89
N ARG A 99 -7.99 12.00 10.56
CA ARG A 99 -7.84 11.83 12.03
C ARG A 99 -6.41 11.55 12.45
N ARG A 100 -5.67 10.73 11.70
CA ARG A 100 -4.25 10.45 12.00
C ARG A 100 -3.37 11.68 11.75
N ALA A 101 -3.58 12.39 10.64
CA ALA A 101 -2.87 13.60 10.26
C ALA A 101 -2.99 14.75 11.27
N THR A 102 -4.08 14.78 12.05
CA THR A 102 -4.39 15.83 13.03
C THR A 102 -4.23 15.38 14.48
N ARG A 103 -3.91 14.10 14.72
CA ARG A 103 -3.89 13.48 16.06
C ARG A 103 -3.00 14.19 17.08
N THR A 104 -1.94 14.84 16.63
CA THR A 104 -0.95 15.53 17.49
C THR A 104 -1.27 17.02 17.70
N GLY A 105 -2.50 17.46 17.43
CA GLY A 105 -2.89 18.88 17.50
C GLY A 105 -2.36 19.71 16.32
N GLN A 106 -1.85 19.03 15.29
CA GLN A 106 -1.35 19.63 14.08
C GLN A 106 -2.48 20.01 13.13
N SER A 107 -2.33 21.13 12.42
CA SER A 107 -3.26 21.51 11.35
C SER A 107 -3.31 20.46 10.26
N GLU A 108 -4.52 20.22 9.75
CA GLU A 108 -4.74 19.39 8.57
C GLU A 108 -4.06 20.06 7.37
N THR A 109 -3.18 19.32 6.68
CA THR A 109 -2.60 19.75 5.41
C THR A 109 -2.76 18.63 4.38
N PRO A 110 -2.89 18.95 3.08
CA PRO A 110 -3.08 17.94 2.04
C PRO A 110 -1.98 16.87 2.07
N GLY A 111 -0.72 17.31 2.16
CA GLY A 111 0.43 16.40 2.22
C GLY A 111 0.39 15.45 3.43
N ARG A 112 -0.11 15.89 4.59
CA ARG A 112 -0.26 15.01 5.77
C ARG A 112 -1.38 14.00 5.58
N VAL A 113 -2.53 14.43 5.05
CA VAL A 113 -3.64 13.51 4.77
C VAL A 113 -3.22 12.46 3.75
N VAL A 114 -2.58 12.88 2.66
CA VAL A 114 -2.08 12.00 1.58
C VAL A 114 -1.01 11.04 2.09
N ALA A 115 -0.11 11.49 2.98
CA ALA A 115 0.93 10.63 3.56
C ALA A 115 0.37 9.53 4.48
N GLU A 116 -0.83 9.73 5.03
CA GLU A 116 -1.52 8.77 5.89
C GLU A 116 -2.34 7.72 5.10
N LEU A 117 -2.44 7.85 3.77
CA LEU A 117 -3.09 6.88 2.89
C LEU A 117 -2.07 5.82 2.42
N THR A 118 -2.43 4.55 2.61
CA THR A 118 -1.57 3.41 2.25
C THR A 118 -1.65 3.08 0.76
N LEU A 119 -0.68 2.34 0.24
CA LEU A 119 -0.69 1.82 -1.14
C LEU A 119 -2.01 1.15 -1.54
N GLY A 120 -2.67 0.47 -0.60
CA GLY A 120 -3.95 -0.19 -0.82
C GLY A 120 -5.05 0.78 -1.29
N PHE A 121 -5.10 1.98 -0.71
CA PHE A 121 -6.05 3.03 -1.09
C PHE A 121 -5.87 3.41 -2.57
N TRP A 122 -4.62 3.72 -2.97
CA TRP A 122 -4.29 4.15 -4.33
C TRP A 122 -4.59 3.08 -5.38
N ARG A 123 -4.33 1.81 -5.05
CA ARG A 123 -4.68 0.68 -5.92
C ARG A 123 -6.19 0.60 -6.17
N PHE A 124 -7.01 0.76 -5.13
CA PHE A 124 -8.47 0.70 -5.27
C PHE A 124 -9.03 1.91 -6.02
N LEU A 125 -8.49 3.10 -5.76
CA LEU A 125 -8.90 4.32 -6.46
C LEU A 125 -8.66 4.21 -7.99
N LEU A 126 -7.56 3.59 -8.40
CA LEU A 126 -7.28 3.31 -9.81
C LEU A 126 -8.18 2.21 -10.38
N ALA A 127 -8.41 1.13 -9.63
CA ALA A 127 -9.22 -0.01 -10.08
C ALA A 127 -10.70 0.36 -10.24
N GLY A 128 -11.24 1.23 -9.37
CA GLY A 128 -12.64 1.68 -9.41
C GLY A 128 -13.02 2.47 -10.67
N ARG A 129 -12.04 2.93 -11.46
CA ARG A 129 -12.27 3.70 -12.69
C ARG A 129 -12.21 2.87 -13.98
N SER A 130 -11.79 1.61 -13.91
CA SER A 130 -11.65 0.74 -15.10
C SER A 130 -12.98 0.16 -15.61
N THR A 131 -14.10 0.38 -14.91
CA THR A 131 -15.41 -0.19 -15.28
C THR A 131 -16.31 0.80 -16.03
N THR A 132 -15.92 2.07 -16.22
CA THR A 132 -16.77 3.08 -16.88
C THR A 132 -16.50 3.22 -18.39
N ALA A 133 -15.92 2.19 -19.02
CA ALA A 133 -15.66 2.16 -20.45
C ALA A 133 -16.36 0.99 -21.14
N ARG A 134 -17.69 1.07 -21.28
CA ARG A 134 -18.50 0.61 -22.44
C ARG A 134 -19.98 0.52 -22.08
N SER A 135 -20.73 1.56 -22.39
CA SER A 135 -22.09 1.41 -22.94
C SER A 135 -22.46 2.65 -23.74
N TRP A 136 -21.69 2.91 -24.81
CA TRP A 136 -22.26 3.61 -25.96
C TRP A 136 -23.03 2.56 -26.75
N THR A 137 -24.32 2.38 -26.47
CA THR A 137 -25.24 1.77 -27.43
C THR A 137 -26.11 2.87 -27.99
N CYS A 138 -25.82 3.19 -29.26
CA CYS A 138 -26.55 4.12 -30.10
C CYS A 138 -28.04 3.77 -30.10
N THR A 139 -28.88 4.70 -29.67
CA THR A 139 -30.32 4.69 -29.94
C THR A 139 -30.51 4.93 -31.44
N SER A 140 -31.10 3.96 -32.15
CA SER A 140 -31.66 4.16 -33.49
C SER A 140 -33.18 4.25 -33.35
N PRO A 141 -33.84 5.28 -33.92
CA PRO A 141 -35.29 5.35 -33.98
C PRO A 141 -35.79 4.65 -35.26
N HIS A 142 -36.79 3.77 -35.10
CA HIS A 142 -37.76 3.43 -36.15
C HIS A 142 -39.16 3.47 -35.54
#